data_AF-A0A6M0S9D7-F1
#
_entry.id   AF-A0A6M0S9D7-F1
#
_cell.length_a   1.000
_cell.length_b   1.000
_cell.length_c   1.000
_cell.angle_alpha   90.00
_cell.angle_beta   90.00
_cell.angle_gamma   90.00
#
_symmetry.space_group_name_H-M   'P 1'
#
loop_
_entity.id
_entity.type
_entity.pdbx_description
1 polymer ?
#
loop_
_entity_poly.entity_id
_entity_poly.type
_entity_poly.pdbx_seq_one_letter_code
_entity_poly.pdbx_strand_id
1 'polypeptide(L)'
;MTESLPQKMSGVEVTQLKGIVDTANSSTIKNQITDIINTGVSTILIDCKDITFMNSAGLSTLVMLLKLSKQKGIRLCLCSIQDQVELLFNSTGMDRVFEIFEDTHAFFQTL
;
A
#
# COMPACT_ATOMS: atom_id res chain seq x y z
N MET A 1 0.47 -19.16 19.39
CA MET A 1 1.67 -18.96 18.58
C MET A 1 1.62 -17.53 18.07
N THR A 2 2.37 -16.63 18.69
CA THR A 2 2.45 -15.22 18.27
C THR A 2 3.64 -15.10 17.35
N GLU A 3 3.41 -15.19 16.04
CA GLU A 3 4.43 -14.87 15.06
C GLU A 3 4.64 -13.36 15.09
N SER A 4 5.66 -12.95 15.84
CA SER A 4 6.16 -11.58 15.85
C SER A 4 6.67 -11.24 14.44
N LEU A 5 5.98 -10.30 13.79
CA LEU A 5 6.42 -9.66 12.55
C LEU A 5 7.91 -9.25 12.68
N PRO A 6 8.77 -9.55 11.70
CA PRO A 6 10.19 -9.21 11.78
C PRO A 6 10.35 -7.71 12.01
N GLN A 7 10.97 -7.39 13.13
CA GLN A 7 11.22 -6.01 13.57
C GLN A 7 12.14 -5.32 12.56
N LYS A 8 11.62 -4.29 11.88
CA LYS A 8 12.34 -3.25 11.12
C LYS A 8 13.59 -3.76 10.38
N MET A 9 13.40 -4.31 9.18
CA MET A 9 14.48 -4.32 8.20
C MET A 9 14.79 -2.87 7.79
N SER A 10 16.07 -2.49 7.84
CA SER A 10 16.55 -1.14 7.55
C SER A 10 16.06 -0.65 6.19
N GLY A 11 15.14 0.33 6.20
CA GLY A 11 14.64 1.00 4.99
C GLY A 11 13.23 0.61 4.53
N VAL A 12 12.55 -0.32 5.22
CA VAL A 12 11.14 -0.64 4.95
C VAL A 12 10.24 0.05 5.97
N GLU A 13 9.27 0.82 5.49
CA GLU A 13 8.17 1.34 6.31
C GLU A 13 6.87 0.60 5.97
N VAL A 14 6.20 0.07 7.01
CA VAL A 14 4.88 -0.56 6.87
C VAL A 14 3.83 0.42 7.39
N THR A 15 2.86 0.74 6.56
CA THR A 15 1.75 1.63 6.91
C THR A 15 0.43 0.94 6.62
N GLN A 16 -0.59 1.21 7.43
CA GLN A 16 -1.88 0.54 7.33
C GLN A 16 -2.97 1.53 6.93
N LEU A 17 -3.73 1.19 5.89
CA LEU A 17 -4.95 1.92 5.53
C LEU A 17 -6.17 1.20 6.08
N LYS A 18 -7.14 1.97 6.59
CA LYS A 18 -8.31 1.44 7.28
C LYS A 18 -9.60 2.10 6.81
N GLY A 19 -10.68 1.34 6.82
CA GLY A 19 -12.02 1.79 6.49
C GLY A 19 -12.21 2.04 5.00
N ILE A 20 -12.87 3.14 4.68
CA ILE A 20 -13.20 3.53 3.30
C ILE A 20 -11.99 4.24 2.69
N VAL A 21 -11.66 3.96 1.43
CA VAL A 21 -10.64 4.68 0.65
C VAL A 21 -11.30 5.33 -0.57
N ASP A 22 -11.46 6.64 -0.51
CA ASP A 22 -12.23 7.43 -1.48
C ASP A 22 -11.70 8.87 -1.62
N THR A 23 -12.44 9.71 -2.35
CA THR A 23 -12.09 11.12 -2.55
C THR A 23 -11.95 11.89 -1.22
N ALA A 24 -12.75 11.56 -0.20
CA ALA A 24 -12.78 12.30 1.07
C ALA A 24 -11.49 12.12 1.88
N ASN A 25 -10.85 10.95 1.78
CA ASN A 25 -9.59 10.67 2.49
C ASN A 25 -8.35 10.68 1.58
N SER A 26 -8.52 10.86 0.28
CA SER A 26 -7.42 10.93 -0.70
C SER A 26 -6.29 11.88 -0.30
N SER A 27 -6.61 13.10 0.13
CA SER A 27 -5.62 14.10 0.58
C SER A 27 -4.86 13.67 1.83
N THR A 28 -5.55 13.07 2.80
CA THR A 28 -4.94 12.59 4.06
C THR A 28 -3.99 11.44 3.79
N ILE A 29 -4.43 10.45 3.01
CA ILE A 29 -3.61 9.30 2.60
C ILE A 29 -2.39 9.79 1.83
N LYS A 30 -2.59 10.72 0.89
CA LYS A 30 -1.49 11.30 0.12
C LYS A 30 -0.44 11.95 1.01
N ASN A 31 -0.85 12.77 1.97
CA ASN A 31 0.08 13.45 2.87
C ASN A 31 0.86 12.45 3.71
N GLN A 32 0.18 11.47 4.32
CA GLN A 32 0.82 10.42 5.13
C GLN A 32 1.90 9.66 4.34
N ILE A 33 1.59 9.20 3.13
CA ILE A 33 2.55 8.45 2.31
C ILE A 33 3.67 9.37 1.81
N THR A 34 3.38 10.63 1.50
CA THR A 34 4.40 11.61 1.10
C THR A 34 5.37 11.91 2.25
N ASP A 35 4.87 12.01 3.48
CA ASP A 35 5.71 12.19 4.68
C ASP A 35 6.65 11.00 4.86
N ILE A 36 6.14 9.77 4.70
CA ILE A 36 6.96 8.54 4.73
C ILE A 36 8.03 8.58 3.63
N ILE A 37 7.66 8.92 2.39
CA ILE A 37 8.61 9.07 1.27
C ILE A 37 9.75 10.04 1.63
N ASN A 38 9.46 11.12 2.35
CA ASN A 38 10.45 12.11 2.75
C ASN A 38 11.35 11.65 3.91
N THR A 39 11.05 10.54 4.59
CA THR A 39 11.91 9.98 5.66
C THR A 39 13.17 9.28 5.14
N GLY A 40 13.26 9.03 3.83
CA GLY A 40 14.41 8.35 3.21
C GLY A 40 14.33 6.82 3.23
N VAL A 41 13.12 6.26 3.39
CA VAL A 41 12.88 4.82 3.24
C VAL A 41 13.12 4.36 1.80
N SER A 42 13.56 3.12 1.62
CA SER A 42 13.72 2.50 0.30
C SER A 42 12.45 1.78 -0.16
N THR A 43 11.63 1.32 0.78
CA THR A 43 10.40 0.57 0.48
C THR A 43 9.26 0.98 1.41
N ILE A 44 8.06 1.08 0.85
CA ILE A 44 6.80 1.31 1.56
C ILE A 44 5.88 0.13 1.29
N LEU A 45 5.44 -0.55 2.34
CA LEU A 45 4.40 -1.57 2.27
C LEU A 45 3.10 -0.98 2.83
N ILE A 46 2.04 -1.00 2.03
CA ILE A 46 0.71 -0.59 2.47
C ILE A 46 -0.12 -1.84 2.79
N ASP A 47 -0.44 -2.02 4.07
CA ASP A 47 -1.34 -3.07 4.53
C ASP A 47 -2.80 -2.63 4.36
N CYS A 48 -3.51 -3.33 3.49
CA CYS A 48 -4.90 -3.07 3.12
C CYS A 48 -5.91 -3.92 3.91
N LYS A 49 -5.46 -4.66 4.94
CA LYS A 49 -6.30 -5.61 5.69
C LYS A 49 -7.59 -5.01 6.23
N ASP A 50 -7.54 -3.77 6.69
CA ASP A 50 -8.68 -3.09 7.32
C ASP A 50 -9.45 -2.19 6.33
N ILE A 51 -9.17 -2.24 5.03
CA ILE A 51 -9.93 -1.49 4.01
C ILE A 51 -11.25 -2.21 3.75
N THR A 52 -12.35 -1.55 4.08
CA THR A 52 -13.71 -2.08 3.90
C THR A 52 -14.34 -1.67 2.58
N PHE A 53 -13.81 -0.64 1.90
CA PHE A 53 -14.31 -0.19 0.60
C PHE A 53 -13.28 0.67 -0.12
N MET A 54 -13.22 0.57 -1.45
CA MET A 54 -12.45 1.48 -2.31
C MET A 54 -13.24 1.83 -3.56
N ASN A 55 -13.19 3.09 -3.99
CA ASN A 55 -13.74 3.51 -5.29
C ASN A 55 -12.64 3.92 -6.28
N SER A 56 -13.05 4.39 -7.46
CA SER A 56 -12.14 4.85 -8.51
C SER A 56 -11.23 6.01 -8.09
N ALA A 57 -11.68 6.88 -7.17
CA ALA A 57 -10.86 7.97 -6.63
C ALA A 57 -9.83 7.48 -5.60
N GLY A 58 -10.21 6.49 -4.78
CA GLY A 58 -9.27 5.78 -3.91
C GLY A 58 -8.16 5.09 -4.72
N LEU A 59 -8.54 4.40 -5.79
CA LEU A 59 -7.60 3.76 -6.70
C LEU A 59 -6.67 4.76 -7.40
N SER A 60 -7.21 5.87 -7.90
CA SER A 60 -6.39 6.90 -8.56
C SER A 60 -5.41 7.56 -7.58
N THR A 61 -5.77 7.66 -6.30
CA THR A 61 -4.87 8.09 -5.22
C THR A 61 -3.71 7.11 -5.04
N LEU A 62 -3.96 5.81 -5.00
CA LEU A 62 -2.89 4.80 -4.93
C LEU A 62 -1.98 4.83 -6.16
N VAL A 63 -2.55 5.00 -7.36
CA VAL A 63 -1.77 5.10 -8.60
C VAL A 63 -0.88 6.36 -8.59
N MET A 64 -1.38 7.48 -8.07
CA MET A 64 -0.59 8.69 -7.88
C MET A 64 0.60 8.44 -6.94
N LEU A 65 0.35 7.77 -5.82
CA LEU A 65 1.38 7.44 -4.83
C LEU A 65 2.43 6.48 -5.36
N LEU A 66 2.03 5.48 -6.15
CA LEU A 66 2.96 4.60 -6.84
C LEU A 66 3.88 5.39 -7.78
N LYS A 67 3.33 6.32 -8.56
CA LYS A 67 4.13 7.19 -9.44
C LYS A 67 5.09 8.08 -8.66
N LEU A 68 4.63 8.67 -7.56
CA LEU A 68 5.46 9.53 -6.71
C LEU A 68 6.62 8.74 -6.08
N SER A 69 6.34 7.55 -5.55
CA SER A 69 7.35 6.66 -4.96
C SER A 69 8.40 6.26 -6.00
N LYS A 70 7.95 5.85 -7.21
CA LYS A 70 8.85 5.53 -8.33
C LYS A 70 9.75 6.70 -8.72
N GLN A 71 9.24 7.92 -8.78
CA GLN A 71 10.04 9.13 -9.08
C GLN A 71 11.13 9.39 -8.03
N LYS A 72 10.91 8.95 -6.79
CA LYS A 72 11.86 9.07 -5.68
C LYS A 72 12.77 7.85 -5.52
N GLY A 73 12.64 6.84 -6.39
CA GLY A 73 13.39 5.59 -6.28
C GLY A 73 12.94 4.69 -5.13
N ILE A 74 11.72 4.91 -4.61
CA ILE A 74 11.13 4.17 -3.49
C ILE A 74 10.20 3.10 -4.06
N ARG A 75 10.37 1.86 -3.61
CA ARG A 75 9.48 0.74 -3.95
C ARG A 75 8.19 0.87 -3.15
N LEU A 76 7.03 0.82 -3.80
CA LEU A 76 5.72 0.82 -3.14
C LEU A 76 5.00 -0.48 -3.45
N CYS A 77 4.64 -1.21 -2.40
CA CYS A 77 3.97 -2.50 -2.45
C CYS A 77 2.66 -2.45 -1.65
N LEU A 78 1.72 -3.32 -1.98
CA LEU A 78 0.48 -3.52 -1.24
C LEU A 78 0.43 -4.93 -0.65
N CYS A 79 -0.25 -5.13 0.47
CA CYS A 79 -0.57 -6.47 0.96
C CYS A 79 -1.98 -6.54 1.58
N SER A 80 -2.46 -7.76 1.83
CA SER A 80 -3.75 -8.00 2.50
C SER A 80 -4.94 -7.33 1.79
N ILE A 81 -4.95 -7.35 0.46
CA ILE A 81 -6.07 -6.80 -0.33
C ILE A 81 -7.31 -7.66 -0.08
N GLN A 82 -8.42 -7.00 0.30
CA GLN A 82 -9.71 -7.66 0.52
C GLN A 82 -10.41 -7.93 -0.82
N ASP A 83 -11.20 -9.02 -0.90
CA ASP A 83 -11.90 -9.47 -2.11
C ASP A 83 -12.62 -8.34 -2.87
N GLN A 84 -13.31 -7.44 -2.15
CA GLN A 84 -14.02 -6.32 -2.76
C GLN A 84 -13.08 -5.35 -3.48
N VAL A 85 -11.93 -5.07 -2.88
CA VAL A 85 -10.90 -4.21 -3.47
C VAL A 85 -10.19 -4.95 -4.60
N GLU A 86 -9.99 -6.26 -4.46
CA GLU A 86 -9.40 -7.11 -5.49
C GLU A 86 -10.23 -7.10 -6.78
N LEU A 87 -11.56 -7.18 -6.68
CA LEU A 87 -12.47 -7.05 -7.84
C LEU A 87 -12.28 -5.71 -8.57
N LEU A 88 -12.10 -4.61 -7.82
CA LEU A 88 -11.81 -3.30 -8.42
C LEU A 88 -10.46 -3.29 -9.13
N PHE A 89 -9.43 -3.92 -8.56
CA PHE A 89 -8.11 -4.01 -9.17
C PHE A 89 -8.14 -4.83 -10.45
N ASN A 90 -8.75 -6.01 -10.40
CA ASN A 90 -8.88 -6.93 -11.53
C ASN A 90 -9.70 -6.33 -12.68
N SER A 91 -10.81 -5.65 -12.36
CA SER A 91 -11.64 -4.99 -13.38
C SER A 91 -10.96 -3.78 -14.04
N THR A 92 -9.98 -3.18 -13.37
CA THR A 92 -9.23 -2.00 -13.88
C THR A 92 -7.82 -2.35 -14.40
N GLY A 93 -7.39 -3.61 -14.29
CA GLY A 93 -6.06 -4.07 -14.68
C GLY A 93 -4.93 -3.56 -13.77
N MET A 94 -5.27 -3.14 -12.54
CA MET A 94 -4.30 -2.59 -11.58
C MET A 94 -3.55 -3.68 -10.81
N ASP A 95 -4.06 -4.91 -10.82
CA ASP A 95 -3.37 -6.12 -10.36
C ASP A 95 -1.99 -6.30 -11.00
N ARG A 96 -1.80 -5.81 -12.24
CA ARG A 96 -0.52 -5.87 -12.97
C ARG A 96 0.37 -4.66 -12.75
N VAL A 97 -0.18 -3.60 -12.17
CA VAL A 97 0.51 -2.31 -11.98
C VAL A 97 1.14 -2.23 -10.60
N PHE A 98 0.43 -2.76 -9.60
CA PHE A 98 0.91 -2.85 -8.23
C PHE A 98 1.60 -4.18 -7.98
N GLU A 99 2.61 -4.13 -7.14
CA GLU A 99 3.18 -5.34 -6.55
C GLU A 99 2.37 -5.66 -5.29
N ILE A 100 1.65 -6.79 -5.31
CA ILE A 100 0.69 -7.17 -4.27
C ILE A 100 1.15 -8.47 -3.62
N PHE A 101 1.21 -8.48 -2.30
CA PHE A 101 1.53 -9.64 -1.47
C PHE A 101 0.28 -10.12 -0.74
N GLU A 102 0.25 -11.39 -0.37
CA GLU A 102 -0.86 -11.97 0.40
C GLU A 102 -1.04 -11.24 1.74
N ASP A 103 0.05 -11.09 2.49
CA ASP A 103 0.08 -10.34 3.74
C ASP A 103 1.47 -9.76 4.00
N THR A 104 1.60 -9.10 5.15
CA THR A 104 2.87 -8.53 5.60
C THR A 104 3.97 -9.59 5.79
N HIS A 105 3.63 -10.80 6.22
CA HIS A 105 4.60 -11.89 6.40
C HIS A 105 5.17 -12.33 5.05
N ALA A 106 4.31 -12.58 4.06
CA ALA A 106 4.69 -12.96 2.71
C ALA A 106 5.64 -11.92 2.07
N PHE A 107 5.38 -10.63 2.27
CA PHE A 107 6.28 -9.57 1.82
C PHE A 107 7.69 -9.71 2.43
N PHE A 108 7.80 -9.88 3.75
CA PHE A 108 9.09 -9.99 4.43
C PHE A 108 9.87 -11.25 4.06
N GLN A 109 9.23 -12.30 3.56
CA GLN A 109 9.90 -13.51 3.03
C GLN A 109 10.57 -13.26 1.67
N THR A 110 10.26 -12.15 0.99
CA THR A 110 10.82 -11.82 -0.34
C THR A 110 11.99 -10.83 -0.30
N LEU A 111 12.31 -10.29 0.88
CA LEU A 111 13.43 -9.37 1.10
C LEU A 111 14.73 -10.14 1.35
#